data_AF-A0A8X8G3W3-F1
#
_entry.id   AF-A0A8X8G3W3-F1
#
_cell.length_a   1.000
_cell.length_b   1.000
_cell.length_c   1.000
_cell.angle_alpha   90.00
_cell.angle_beta   90.00
_cell.angle_gamma   90.00
#
_symmetry.space_group_name_H-M   'P 1'
#
loop_
_entity.id
_entity.type
_entity.pdbx_description
1 polymer ?
#
loop_
_entity_poly.entity_id
_entity_poly.type
_entity_poly.pdbx_seq_one_letter_code
_entity_poly.pdbx_strand_id
1 'polypeptide(L)'
;MAIVARSSRITQRFRCWAALLVALPLSACGAFPAYQPEVQLLSIQPETVGLVAQTFMLSLKVSNPNDSALRAKAGEARLYVQD
;
A
#
# COMPACT_ATOMS: atom_id res chain seq x y z
N MET A 1 24.50 -59.17 -25.39
CA MET A 1 23.54 -58.06 -25.57
C MET A 1 22.88 -57.75 -24.25
N ALA A 2 22.68 -56.45 -24.00
CA ALA A 2 21.87 -55.81 -22.95
C ALA A 2 22.26 -56.02 -21.47
N ILE A 3 22.83 -54.97 -20.85
CA ILE A 3 22.44 -54.49 -19.50
C ILE A 3 22.55 -52.96 -19.52
N VAL A 4 21.50 -52.28 -19.99
CA VAL A 4 20.59 -51.43 -19.19
C VAL A 4 21.30 -50.28 -18.47
N ALA A 5 21.35 -49.13 -19.17
CA ALA A 5 21.60 -47.82 -18.57
C ALA A 5 20.39 -47.39 -17.76
N ARG A 6 20.52 -47.22 -16.43
CA ARG A 6 19.49 -46.56 -15.61
C ARG A 6 20.05 -45.97 -14.33
N SER A 7 20.60 -44.76 -14.39
CA SER A 7 20.88 -43.96 -13.17
C SER A 7 20.70 -42.45 -13.33
N SER A 8 20.03 -41.96 -14.38
CA SER A 8 19.88 -40.52 -14.62
C SER A 8 18.69 -39.84 -13.88
N ARG A 9 17.78 -40.62 -13.27
CA ARG A 9 16.55 -40.06 -12.67
C ARG A 9 16.75 -39.41 -11.29
N ILE A 10 17.80 -39.77 -10.57
CA ILE A 10 18.04 -39.29 -9.20
C ILE A 10 18.68 -37.90 -9.22
N THR A 11 19.69 -37.69 -10.06
CA THR A 11 20.36 -36.39 -10.23
C THR A 11 19.46 -35.30 -10.80
N GLN A 12 18.44 -35.66 -11.59
CA GLN A 12 17.47 -34.70 -12.13
C GLN A 12 16.51 -34.15 -11.07
N ARG A 13 16.11 -34.96 -10.07
CA ARG A 13 15.24 -34.50 -8.97
C ARG A 13 15.95 -33.47 -8.09
N PHE A 14 17.21 -33.71 -7.72
CA PHE A 14 17.99 -32.78 -6.87
C PHE A 14 18.24 -31.41 -7.53
N ARG A 15 18.38 -31.36 -8.86
CA ARG A 15 18.52 -30.10 -9.60
C ARG A 15 17.25 -29.24 -9.56
N CYS A 16 16.06 -29.84 -9.59
CA CYS A 16 14.80 -29.10 -9.45
C CYS A 16 14.62 -28.51 -8.05
N TRP A 17 15.02 -29.23 -6.99
CA TRP A 17 14.96 -28.71 -5.62
C TRP A 17 15.91 -27.53 -5.39
N ALA A 18 17.12 -27.60 -5.98
CA ALA A 18 18.07 -26.49 -5.93
C ALA A 18 17.55 -25.24 -6.65
N ALA A 19 16.88 -25.39 -7.80
CA ALA A 19 16.26 -24.28 -8.52
C ALA A 19 15.09 -23.65 -7.73
N LEU A 20 14.31 -24.47 -7.02
CA LEU A 20 13.20 -24.01 -6.16
C LEU A 20 13.70 -23.23 -4.94
N LEU A 21 14.81 -23.65 -4.33
CA LEU A 21 15.43 -22.95 -3.20
C LEU A 21 16.02 -21.58 -3.57
N VAL A 22 16.49 -21.41 -4.80
CA VAL A 22 17.01 -20.12 -5.30
C VAL A 22 15.89 -19.16 -5.70
N ALA A 23 14.70 -19.66 -6.08
CA ALA A 23 13.56 -18.81 -6.45
C ALA A 23 12.79 -18.24 -5.24
N LEU A 24 12.83 -18.91 -4.09
CA LEU A 24 12.17 -18.47 -2.85
C LEU A 24 12.61 -17.07 -2.35
N PRO A 25 13.93 -16.74 -2.26
CA PRO A 25 14.35 -15.43 -1.74
C PRO A 25 13.94 -14.24 -2.62
N LEU A 26 13.69 -14.43 -3.93
CA LEU A 26 13.22 -13.35 -4.81
C LEU A 26 11.74 -13.01 -4.59
N SER A 27 10.94 -13.93 -4.06
CA SER A 27 9.52 -13.69 -3.75
C SER A 27 9.30 -12.90 -2.46
N ALA A 28 10.34 -12.75 -1.62
CA ALA A 28 10.25 -12.05 -0.33
C ALA A 28 10.51 -10.53 -0.41
N CYS A 29 10.96 -10.02 -1.56
CA CYS A 29 11.39 -8.61 -1.70
C CYS A 29 10.29 -7.65 -2.21
N GLY A 30 9.09 -8.16 -2.49
CA GLY A 30 8.00 -7.36 -3.07
C GLY A 30 7.09 -6.63 -2.08
N ALA A 31 7.18 -6.94 -0.78
CA ALA A 31 6.30 -6.36 0.23
C ALA A 31 6.93 -5.11 0.86
N PHE A 32 7.00 -4.02 0.10
CA PHE A 32 7.27 -2.71 0.70
C PHE A 32 6.05 -2.31 1.56
N PRO A 33 6.21 -1.98 2.85
CA PRO A 33 5.09 -1.59 3.68
C PRO A 33 4.52 -0.28 3.14
N ALA A 34 3.27 -0.31 2.67
CA ALA A 34 2.54 0.90 2.33
C ALA A 34 2.17 1.60 3.63
N TYR A 35 2.79 2.74 3.90
CA TYR A 35 2.51 3.55 5.07
C TYR A 35 1.19 4.31 4.86
N GLN A 36 0.39 4.42 5.91
CA GLN A 36 -0.85 5.18 5.81
C GLN A 36 -0.51 6.68 5.69
N PRO A 37 -1.15 7.40 4.74
CA PRO A 37 -0.99 8.85 4.67
C PRO A 37 -1.61 9.50 5.92
N GLU A 38 -0.96 10.53 6.42
CA GLU A 38 -1.43 11.27 7.57
C GLU A 38 -2.22 12.50 7.11
N VAL A 39 -3.40 12.73 7.70
CA VAL A 39 -4.25 13.88 7.41
C VAL A 39 -4.37 14.73 8.66
N GLN A 40 -3.99 15.99 8.55
CA GLN A 40 -4.04 16.96 9.65
C GLN A 40 -4.94 18.13 9.25
N LEU A 41 -5.83 18.53 10.16
CA LEU A 41 -6.62 19.75 10.02
C LEU A 41 -5.79 20.93 10.53
N LEU A 42 -5.44 21.84 9.63
CA LEU A 42 -4.61 23.01 9.96
C LEU A 42 -5.45 24.17 10.48
N SER A 43 -6.58 24.42 9.84
CA SER A 43 -7.46 25.52 10.22
C SER A 43 -8.90 25.26 9.78
N ILE A 44 -9.82 25.85 10.54
CA ILE A 44 -11.22 26.02 10.20
C ILE A 44 -11.47 27.52 10.26
N GLN A 45 -11.84 28.13 9.15
CA GLN A 45 -12.11 29.56 9.10
C GLN A 45 -13.51 29.80 8.55
N PRO A 46 -14.30 30.69 9.17
CA PRO A 46 -15.57 31.11 8.58
C PRO A 46 -15.26 31.92 7.33
N GLU A 47 -15.78 31.48 6.19
CA GLU A 47 -15.71 32.21 4.93
C GLU A 47 -16.91 33.16 4.81
N THR A 48 -18.10 32.65 5.10
CA THR A 48 -19.33 33.45 5.16
C THR A 48 -20.15 33.07 6.38
N VAL A 49 -20.70 34.09 7.07
CA VAL A 49 -21.56 33.91 8.23
C VAL A 49 -22.89 34.58 7.92
N GLY A 50 -23.87 33.78 7.50
CA GLY A 50 -25.25 34.22 7.31
C GLY A 50 -26.13 33.87 8.50
N LEU A 51 -27.34 34.43 8.51
CA LEU A 51 -28.36 34.16 9.55
C LEU A 51 -28.85 32.70 9.55
N VAL A 52 -28.80 32.02 8.40
CA VAL A 52 -29.33 30.65 8.21
C VAL A 52 -28.23 29.63 7.94
N ALA A 53 -27.15 30.05 7.29
CA ALA A 53 -26.06 29.17 6.89
C ALA A 53 -24.72 29.85 7.15
N GLN A 54 -23.73 29.02 7.51
CA GLN A 54 -22.34 29.43 7.63
C GLN A 54 -21.50 28.52 6.74
N THR A 55 -20.61 29.13 5.96
CA THR A 55 -19.64 28.39 5.14
C THR A 55 -18.29 28.46 5.82
N PHE A 56 -17.65 27.30 5.95
CA PHE A 56 -16.33 27.17 6.54
C PHE A 56 -15.33 26.70 5.50
N MET A 57 -14.21 27.39 5.41
CA MET A 57 -13.05 26.92 4.67
C MET A 57 -12.21 26.04 5.60
N LEU A 58 -12.01 24.79 5.18
CA LEU A 58 -11.21 23.78 5.88
C LEU A 58 -9.85 23.66 5.20
N SER A 59 -8.78 23.98 5.92
CA SER A 59 -7.41 23.76 5.42
C SER A 59 -6.89 22.42 5.93
N LEU A 60 -6.70 21.46 5.01
CA LEU A 60 -6.18 20.13 5.31
C LEU A 60 -4.74 19.99 4.79
N LYS A 61 -3.88 19.39 5.60
CA LYS A 61 -2.55 18.93 5.18
C LYS A 61 -2.56 17.42 5.07
N VAL A 62 -2.20 16.90 3.91
CA VAL A 62 -2.05 15.47 3.67
C VAL A 62 -0.57 15.17 3.48
N SER A 63 0.01 14.38 4.39
CA SER A 63 1.39 13.90 4.31
C SER A 63 1.40 12.47 3.78
N ASN A 64 2.03 12.26 2.64
CA ASN A 64 2.15 10.95 2.02
C ASN A 64 3.62 10.48 2.09
N PRO A 65 3.96 9.56 3.00
CA PRO A 65 5.32 9.04 3.11
C PRO A 65 5.69 8.04 2.00
N ASN A 66 4.76 7.71 1.09
CA ASN A 66 5.01 6.77 0.00
C ASN A 66 5.47 7.48 -1.28
N ASP A 67 6.32 6.82 -2.06
CA ASP A 67 6.82 7.32 -3.36
C ASP A 67 5.76 7.41 -4.46
N SER A 68 4.54 6.94 -4.18
CA SER A 68 3.42 6.96 -5.13
C SER A 68 2.43 8.06 -4.80
N ALA A 69 1.93 8.77 -5.82
CA ALA A 69 0.95 9.84 -5.63
C ALA A 69 -0.40 9.30 -5.10
N LEU A 70 -0.98 10.02 -4.13
CA LEU A 70 -2.33 9.72 -3.63
C LEU A 70 -3.37 9.99 -4.70
N ARG A 71 -4.23 9.00 -4.97
CA ARG A 71 -5.40 9.17 -5.84
C ARG A 71 -6.62 9.51 -4.98
N ALA A 72 -6.75 10.78 -4.62
CA ALA A 72 -7.94 11.23 -3.89
C ALA A 72 -9.20 11.05 -4.75
N LYS A 73 -10.20 10.32 -4.24
CA LYS A 73 -11.46 10.06 -4.94
C LYS A 73 -12.63 10.88 -4.38
N ALA A 74 -12.71 10.99 -3.06
CA ALA A 74 -13.72 11.75 -2.34
C ALA A 74 -13.20 12.07 -0.93
N GLY A 75 -13.77 13.08 -0.28
CA GLY A 75 -13.51 13.42 1.12
C GLY A 75 -14.81 13.50 1.90
N GLU A 76 -14.79 13.05 3.16
CA GLU A 76 -15.88 13.24 4.11
C GLU A 76 -15.36 14.12 5.26
N ALA A 77 -16.09 15.18 5.58
CA ALA A 77 -15.80 16.04 6.73
C ALA A 77 -17.03 16.06 7.63
N ARG A 78 -16.80 15.91 8.94
CA ARG A 78 -17.84 15.98 9.96
C ARG A 78 -17.57 17.18 10.86
N LEU A 79 -18.55 18.08 10.95
CA LEU A 79 -18.50 19.23 11.83
C LEU A 79 -19.39 18.95 13.04
N TYR A 80 -18.83 19.09 14.24
CA TYR A 80 -19.56 18.98 15.49
C TYR A 80 -19.74 20.39 16.06
N VAL A 81 -21.00 20.82 16.17
CA VAL A 81 -21.36 22.11 16.74
C VAL A 81 -21.86 21.87 18.17
N GLN A 82 -21.40 22.69 19.10
CA GLN A 82 -21.85 22.65 20.48
C GLN A 82 -22.62 23.95 20.76
N ASP A 83 -23.82 23.82 21.33
CA ASP A 83 -24.74 24.93 21.66
C ASP A 83 -24.27 25.73 22.89
#